data_AF-A0A833RGR4-F1
#
_entry.id   AF-A0A833RGR4-F1
#
_cell.length_a   1.000
_cell.length_b   1.000
_cell.length_c   1.000
_cell.angle_alpha   90.00
_cell.angle_beta   90.00
_cell.angle_gamma   90.00
#
_symmetry.space_group_name_H-M   'P 1'
#
loop_
_entity.id
_entity.type
_entity.pdbx_description
1 polymer ?
#
loop_
_entity_poly.entity_id
_entity_poly.type
_entity_poly.pdbx_seq_one_letter_code
_entity_poly.pdbx_strand_id
1 'polypeptide(L)'
;MRTTEAIDAIKEAIDAIKAGKVLVVPTDTFYGFACDACSAEGRSYEIKGHKLTSPLAICVADVANIPRFATADHLPIGLLVKLLPGPITVVSKRVGAFRSESKPKPTDAT
;
A
#
# COMPACT_ATOMS: atom_id res chain seq x y z
N MET A 1 -5.09 -23.83 -14.92
CA MET A 1 -5.33 -23.37 -13.54
C MET A 1 -6.59 -22.51 -13.58
N ARG A 2 -7.63 -22.87 -12.82
CA ARG A 2 -9.04 -22.51 -13.12
C ARG A 2 -9.36 -21.07 -12.70
N THR A 3 -9.89 -20.28 -13.61
CA THR A 3 -10.24 -18.86 -13.41
C THR A 3 -11.21 -18.62 -12.24
N THR A 4 -12.06 -19.59 -11.93
CA THR A 4 -13.03 -19.51 -10.82
C THR A 4 -12.35 -19.48 -9.44
N GLU A 5 -11.33 -20.31 -9.23
CA GLU A 5 -10.60 -20.38 -7.95
C GLU A 5 -9.85 -19.06 -7.68
N ALA A 6 -9.32 -18.43 -8.73
CA ALA A 6 -8.67 -17.13 -8.63
C ALA A 6 -9.68 -16.02 -8.24
N ILE A 7 -10.89 -16.04 -8.80
CA ILE A 7 -11.93 -15.07 -8.47
C ILE A 7 -12.36 -15.20 -7.00
N ASP A 8 -12.52 -16.42 -6.51
CA ASP A 8 -12.93 -16.65 -5.12
C ASP A 8 -11.82 -16.25 -4.14
N ALA A 9 -10.56 -16.56 -4.44
CA ALA A 9 -9.42 -16.06 -3.67
C ALA A 9 -9.32 -14.53 -3.64
N ILE A 10 -9.64 -13.86 -4.75
CA ILE A 10 -9.70 -12.38 -4.81
C ILE A 10 -10.82 -11.84 -3.89
N LYS A 11 -12.00 -12.47 -3.88
CA LYS A 11 -13.09 -12.05 -2.98
C LYS A 11 -12.69 -12.19 -1.51
N GLU A 12 -12.11 -13.32 -1.14
CA GLU A 12 -11.62 -13.54 0.22
C GLU A 12 -10.54 -12.53 0.61
N ALA A 13 -9.62 -12.20 -0.31
CA ALA A 13 -8.61 -11.18 -0.11
C ALA A 13 -9.22 -9.79 0.12
N ILE A 14 -10.25 -9.41 -0.66
CA ILE A 14 -10.96 -8.15 -0.49
C ILE A 14 -11.61 -8.06 0.90
N ASP A 15 -12.30 -9.13 1.33
CA ASP A 15 -12.98 -9.17 2.62
C ASP A 15 -11.98 -9.13 3.79
N ALA A 16 -10.84 -9.82 3.65
CA ALA A 16 -9.76 -9.78 4.61
C ALA A 16 -9.15 -8.37 4.75
N ILE A 17 -8.88 -7.68 3.64
CA ILE A 17 -8.37 -6.30 3.66
C ILE A 17 -9.37 -5.36 4.31
N LYS A 18 -10.67 -5.47 3.97
CA LYS A 18 -11.75 -4.67 4.59
C LYS A 18 -11.88 -4.91 6.10
N ALA A 19 -11.60 -6.13 6.57
CA ALA A 19 -11.52 -6.45 7.99
C ALA A 19 -10.22 -5.96 8.66
N GLY A 20 -9.36 -5.25 7.93
CA GLY A 20 -8.07 -4.73 8.38
C GLY A 20 -6.98 -5.79 8.51
N LYS A 21 -7.17 -6.99 7.95
CA LYS A 21 -6.14 -8.04 7.98
C LYS A 21 -5.00 -7.69 7.02
N VAL A 22 -3.84 -8.29 7.27
CA VAL A 22 -2.67 -8.18 6.40
C VAL A 22 -2.55 -9.46 5.58
N LEU A 23 -2.30 -9.31 4.28
CA LEU A 23 -2.17 -10.40 3.33
C LEU A 23 -0.72 -10.50 2.85
N VAL A 24 -0.35 -11.70 2.43
CA VAL A 24 0.88 -11.94 1.66
C VAL A 24 0.48 -12.06 0.20
N VAL A 25 0.98 -11.16 -0.64
CA VAL A 25 0.66 -11.12 -2.07
C VAL A 25 1.90 -11.39 -2.92
N PRO A 26 1.79 -12.20 -3.99
CA PRO A 26 2.88 -12.32 -4.94
C PRO A 26 3.04 -11.00 -5.69
N THR A 27 4.28 -10.51 -5.81
CA THR A 27 4.63 -9.45 -6.75
C THR A 27 5.64 -9.99 -7.76
N ASP A 28 5.96 -9.21 -8.77
CA ASP A 28 7.00 -9.52 -9.75
C ASP A 28 8.41 -9.63 -9.13
N THR A 29 8.63 -9.01 -7.96
CA THR A 29 9.95 -8.94 -7.33
C THR A 29 10.08 -9.96 -6.20
N PHE A 30 9.18 -9.94 -5.21
CA PHE A 30 9.11 -10.89 -4.09
C PHE A 30 7.69 -10.95 -3.52
N TYR A 31 7.44 -11.82 -2.56
CA TYR A 31 6.20 -11.74 -1.78
C TYR A 31 6.21 -10.48 -0.91
N GLY A 32 5.12 -9.71 -0.98
CA GLY A 32 4.93 -8.48 -0.21
C GLY A 32 3.81 -8.63 0.81
N PHE A 33 3.92 -7.93 1.93
CA PHE A 33 2.80 -7.72 2.83
C PHE A 33 1.92 -6.58 2.32
N ALA A 34 0.64 -6.85 2.11
CA ALA A 34 -0.35 -5.89 1.65
C ALA A 34 -1.47 -5.73 2.68
N CYS A 35 -1.96 -4.51 2.81
CA CYS A 35 -3.03 -4.12 3.71
C CYS A 35 -3.77 -2.93 3.09
N ASP A 36 -4.87 -2.51 3.69
CA ASP A 36 -5.50 -1.24 3.30
C ASP A 36 -4.55 -0.08 3.65
N ALA A 37 -4.01 0.57 2.61
CA ALA A 37 -3.14 1.72 2.81
C ALA A 37 -3.86 2.79 3.65
N CYS A 38 -5.15 3.06 3.39
CA CYS A 38 -5.87 4.21 3.97
C CYS A 38 -6.20 4.05 5.47
N SER A 39 -6.17 2.84 6.00
CA SER A 39 -6.59 2.56 7.39
C SER A 39 -5.55 1.80 8.24
N ALA A 40 -4.51 1.21 7.64
CA ALA A 40 -3.67 0.21 8.31
C ALA A 40 -2.28 0.70 8.76
N GLU A 41 -2.08 2.01 8.99
CA GLU A 41 -0.81 2.56 9.48
C GLU A 41 -0.35 2.00 10.84
N GLY A 42 -1.18 1.25 11.59
CA GLY A 42 -0.75 0.57 12.82
C GLY A 42 -0.17 -0.83 12.56
N ARG A 43 -0.99 -1.73 11.99
CA ARG A 43 -0.69 -3.17 11.89
C ARG A 43 0.51 -3.49 10.99
N SER A 44 0.69 -2.72 9.92
CA SER A 44 1.78 -2.96 8.96
C SER A 44 3.16 -2.69 9.54
N TYR A 45 3.25 -1.70 10.45
CA TYR A 45 4.49 -1.39 11.15
C TYR A 45 4.73 -2.37 12.31
N GLU A 46 3.69 -2.80 13.02
CA GLU A 46 3.77 -3.85 14.04
C GLU A 46 4.35 -5.15 13.46
N ILE A 47 3.84 -5.60 12.30
CA ILE A 47 4.28 -6.83 11.66
C ILE A 47 5.72 -6.73 11.12
N LYS A 48 6.09 -5.57 10.56
CA LYS A 48 7.44 -5.38 10.01
C LYS A 48 8.49 -4.94 11.06
N GLY A 49 8.07 -4.63 12.29
CA GLY A 49 8.96 -4.10 13.32
C GLY A 49 9.61 -2.76 12.95
N HIS A 50 9.00 -2.01 12.03
CA HIS A 50 9.53 -0.73 11.57
C HIS A 50 9.09 0.43 12.46
N LYS A 51 9.93 1.46 12.56
CA LYS A 51 9.51 2.75 13.14
C LYS A 51 8.34 3.28 12.30
N LEU A 52 7.32 3.83 12.97
CA LEU A 52 6.14 4.46 12.36
C LEU A 52 6.46 5.59 11.35
N THR A 53 7.72 6.00 11.27
CA THR A 53 8.23 7.05 10.39
C THR A 53 8.81 6.53 9.08
N SER A 54 8.94 5.20 8.89
CA SER A 54 9.50 4.63 7.66
C SER A 54 8.49 4.73 6.51
N PRO A 55 8.88 5.21 5.33
CA PRO A 55 7.98 5.32 4.19
C PRO A 55 7.46 3.94 3.76
N LEU A 56 6.15 3.85 3.50
CA LEU A 56 5.50 2.65 2.99
C LEU A 56 5.29 2.77 1.47
N ALA A 57 5.59 1.70 0.76
CA ALA A 57 5.21 1.56 -0.65
C ALA A 57 3.70 1.33 -0.77
N ILE A 58 3.07 1.95 -1.77
CA ILE A 58 1.66 1.80 -2.09
C ILE A 58 1.55 1.20 -3.49
N CYS A 59 0.76 0.14 -3.63
CA CYS A 59 0.42 -0.42 -4.94
C CYS A 59 -0.83 0.27 -5.47
N VAL A 60 -0.78 0.75 -6.71
CA VAL A 60 -1.92 1.34 -7.43
C VAL A 60 -2.25 0.50 -8.65
N ALA A 61 -3.52 0.50 -9.06
CA ALA A 61 -3.97 -0.30 -10.19
C ALA A 61 -3.39 0.19 -11.53
N ASP A 62 -3.19 1.50 -11.66
CA ASP A 62 -2.69 2.14 -12.87
C ASP A 62 -1.95 3.44 -12.56
N VAL A 63 -1.21 3.93 -13.56
CA VAL A 63 -0.45 5.20 -13.48
C VAL A 63 -1.38 6.40 -13.25
N ALA A 64 -2.63 6.35 -13.71
CA ALA A 64 -3.60 7.43 -13.53
C ALA A 64 -4.07 7.59 -12.08
N ASN A 65 -3.88 6.57 -11.22
CA ASN A 65 -4.15 6.64 -9.80
C ASN A 65 -3.00 7.27 -8.97
N ILE A 66 -1.80 7.42 -9.53
CA ILE A 66 -0.63 7.99 -8.82
C ILE A 66 -0.91 9.40 -8.26
N PRO A 67 -1.52 10.35 -9.00
CA PRO A 67 -1.76 11.71 -8.50
C PRO A 67 -2.63 11.78 -7.24
N ARG A 68 -3.40 10.72 -6.93
CA ARG A 68 -4.18 10.62 -5.69
C ARG A 68 -3.30 10.49 -4.44
N PHE A 69 -2.10 9.92 -4.57
CA PHE A 69 -1.23 9.60 -3.44
C PHE A 69 0.12 10.31 -3.48
N ALA A 70 0.61 10.72 -4.66
CA ALA A 70 1.93 11.33 -4.80
C ALA A 70 2.02 12.34 -5.96
N THR A 71 2.92 13.32 -5.82
CA THR A 71 3.34 14.21 -6.91
C THR A 71 4.55 13.61 -7.60
N ALA A 72 4.35 13.24 -8.86
CA ALA A 72 5.38 12.66 -9.72
C ALA A 72 5.94 13.67 -10.73
N ASP A 73 5.86 14.97 -10.42
CA ASP A 73 6.22 16.08 -11.34
C ASP A 73 7.68 16.06 -11.81
N HIS A 74 8.54 15.34 -11.08
CA HIS A 74 9.94 15.13 -11.42
C HIS A 74 10.15 14.09 -12.53
N LEU A 75 9.10 13.37 -12.94
CA LEU A 75 9.14 12.37 -14.01
C LEU A 75 8.10 12.71 -15.08
N PRO A 76 8.47 12.67 -16.37
CA PRO A 76 7.49 12.85 -17.43
C PRO A 76 6.52 11.65 -17.45
N ILE A 77 5.24 11.93 -17.71
CA ILE A 77 4.18 10.89 -17.72
C ILE A 77 4.49 9.74 -18.68
N GLY A 78 5.10 10.03 -19.83
CA GLY A 78 5.49 9.01 -20.81
C GLY A 78 6.59 8.07 -20.29
N LEU A 79 7.39 8.49 -19.32
CA LEU A 79 8.36 7.62 -18.65
C LEU A 79 7.67 6.76 -17.59
N LEU A 80 6.74 7.32 -16.81
CA LEU A 80 5.96 6.56 -15.83
C LEU A 80 5.19 5.40 -16.50
N VAL A 81 4.56 5.66 -17.64
CA VAL A 81 3.83 4.64 -18.43
C VAL A 81 4.76 3.56 -19.01
N LYS A 82 6.04 3.88 -19.24
CA LYS A 82 7.03 2.90 -19.72
C LYS A 82 7.62 2.06 -18.59
N LEU A 83 7.73 2.63 -17.39
CA LEU A 83 8.29 1.95 -16.22
C LEU A 83 7.25 1.12 -15.48
N LEU A 84 5.97 1.49 -15.56
CA LEU A 84 4.86 0.85 -14.86
C LEU A 84 3.78 0.37 -15.83
N PRO A 85 3.23 -0.83 -15.64
CA PRO A 85 3.50 -1.79 -14.57
C PRO A 85 4.82 -2.57 -14.77
N GLY A 86 5.51 -2.91 -13.68
CA GLY A 86 6.77 -3.66 -13.71
C GLY A 86 7.52 -3.61 -12.37
N PRO A 87 8.72 -4.23 -12.29
CA PRO A 87 9.45 -4.47 -11.03
C PRO A 87 10.21 -3.23 -10.54
N ILE A 88 9.56 -2.07 -10.64
CA ILE A 88 10.12 -0.76 -10.34
C ILE A 88 9.23 -0.06 -9.33
N THR A 89 9.84 0.41 -8.24
CA THR A 89 9.20 1.28 -7.27
C THR A 89 9.61 2.73 -7.54
N VAL A 90 8.65 3.59 -7.82
CA VAL A 90 8.89 5.03 -8.03
C VAL A 90 8.80 5.76 -6.69
N VAL A 91 9.88 6.43 -6.31
CA VAL A 91 9.91 7.27 -5.09
C VAL A 91 9.43 8.68 -5.46
N SER A 92 8.40 9.17 -4.78
CA SER A 92 7.78 10.47 -5.06
C SER A 92 7.37 11.18 -3.78
N LYS A 93 7.15 12.50 -3.85
CA LYS A 93 6.62 13.26 -2.72
C LYS A 93 5.16 12.88 -2.52
N ARG A 94 4.77 12.61 -1.27
CA ARG A 94 3.38 12.28 -0.95
C ARG A 94 2.47 13.50 -1.14
N VAL A 95 1.28 13.28 -1.71
CA VAL A 95 0.22 14.29 -1.80
C VAL A 95 -0.76 14.08 -0.65
N GLY A 96 -1.03 15.16 0.09
CA GLY A 96 -2.00 15.18 1.16
C GLY A 96 -1.53 14.54 2.47
N ALA A 97 -2.25 14.90 3.54
CA ALA A 97 -2.17 14.22 4.81
C ALA A 97 -3.00 12.93 4.73
N PHE A 98 -2.40 11.86 4.22
CA PHE A 98 -2.80 10.50 4.55
C PHE A 98 -2.49 10.27 6.05
N ARG A 99 -3.18 11.01 6.90
CA ARG A 99 -2.97 11.08 8.33
C ARG A 99 -4.19 10.41 8.92
N SER A 100 -4.01 9.21 9.45
CA SER A 100 -4.91 8.73 10.47
C SER A 100 -4.95 9.77 11.59
N GLU A 101 -6.14 10.14 12.04
CA GLU A 101 -6.29 10.69 13.38
C GLU A 101 -5.56 9.74 14.31
N SER A 102 -4.40 10.16 14.80
CA SER A 102 -3.67 9.44 15.82
C SER A 102 -4.62 9.31 17.00
N LYS A 103 -5.15 8.11 17.28
CA LYS A 103 -5.75 7.87 18.59
C LYS A 103 -4.71 8.31 19.63
N PRO A 104 -5.11 9.09 20.65
CA PRO A 104 -4.19 9.61 21.63
C PRO A 104 -3.38 8.45 22.20
N LYS A 105 -2.06 8.63 22.26
CA LYS A 105 -1.14 7.74 22.95
C LYS A 105 -1.72 7.47 24.35
N PRO A 106 -1.77 6.22 24.84
CA PRO A 106 -2.16 5.99 26.22
C PRO A 106 -1.24 6.85 27.08
N THR A 107 -1.82 7.83 27.75
CA THR A 107 -1.14 8.58 28.81
C THR A 107 -0.62 7.53 29.78
N ASP A 108 0.70 7.49 29.96
CA ASP A 108 1.33 6.72 31.02
C ASP A 108 0.64 7.12 32.33
N ALA A 109 -0.21 6.23 32.83
CA ALA A 109 -0.80 6.35 34.15
C ALA A 109 0.35 6.20 35.15
N THR A 110 0.78 7.34 35.69
CA THR A 110 1.49 7.39 36.98
C THR A 110 0.45 7.24 38.09
#